data_AF-A0A0F9J078-F1
#
_entry.id   AF-A0A0F9J078-F1
#
_cell.length_a   1.000
_cell.length_b   1.000
_cell.length_c   1.000
_cell.angle_alpha   90.00
_cell.angle_beta   90.00
_cell.angle_gamma   90.00
#
_symmetry.space_group_name_H-M   'P 1'
#
loop_
_entity.id
_entity.type
_entity.pdbx_description
1 polymer ?
#
loop_
_entity_poly.entity_id
_entity_poly.type
_entity_poly.pdbx_seq_one_letter_code
_entity_poly.pdbx_strand_id
1 'polypeptide(L)'
;SFSESFKKRTVNSVEKNAHSAKVFGIMFTQENNRIEQVEIGRRYARVHLMATKLNLSMQMMSQILEEYEELVEVQKKFLEIIKPYTGVPQLIFRIGHAKPTPHSPRRKLEDFLKS
;
A
#
# COMPACT_ATOMS: atom_id res chain seq x y z
N SER A 1 14.36 18.75 -5.16
CA SER A 1 14.70 17.44 -5.73
C SER A 1 15.13 16.50 -4.61
N PHE A 2 14.54 15.31 -4.49
CA PHE A 2 14.91 14.32 -3.48
C PHE A 2 16.37 13.87 -3.66
N SER A 3 17.16 13.81 -2.59
CA SER A 3 18.57 13.41 -2.71
C SER A 3 18.68 11.95 -3.17
N GLU A 4 19.68 11.66 -3.99
CA GLU A 4 19.94 10.34 -4.57
C GLU A 4 20.08 9.24 -3.49
N SER A 5 20.63 9.61 -2.34
CA SER A 5 20.71 8.76 -1.15
C SER A 5 19.36 8.37 -0.55
N PHE A 6 18.35 9.25 -0.65
CA PHE A 6 16.99 8.94 -0.19
C PHE A 6 16.32 7.96 -1.17
N LYS A 7 16.43 8.20 -2.48
CA LYS A 7 15.89 7.32 -3.52
C LYS A 7 16.43 5.89 -3.37
N LYS A 8 17.75 5.73 -3.25
CA LYS A 8 18.40 4.42 -3.10
C LYS A 8 17.96 3.68 -1.82
N ARG A 9 17.76 4.41 -0.71
CA ARG A 9 17.25 3.81 0.54
C ARG A 9 15.81 3.35 0.42
N THR A 10 14.96 4.14 -0.24
CA THR A 10 13.55 3.77 -0.48
C THR A 10 13.45 2.51 -1.34
N VAL A 11 14.19 2.44 -2.45
CA VAL A 11 14.23 1.25 -3.31
C VAL A 11 14.67 0.02 -2.54
N ASN A 12 15.79 0.09 -1.83
CA ASN A 12 16.30 -1.04 -1.02
C ASN A 12 15.30 -1.48 0.07
N SER A 13 14.56 -0.55 0.66
CA SER A 13 13.55 -0.86 1.68
C SER A 13 12.34 -1.58 1.07
N VAL A 14 11.85 -1.08 -0.07
CA VAL A 14 10.74 -1.71 -0.81
C VAL A 14 11.13 -3.11 -1.28
N GLU A 15 12.34 -3.29 -1.80
CA GLU A 15 12.87 -4.59 -2.25
C GLU A 15 12.94 -5.61 -1.10
N LYS A 16 13.56 -5.24 0.03
CA LYS A 16 13.60 -6.11 1.23
C LYS A 16 12.20 -6.49 1.71
N ASN A 17 11.27 -5.53 1.66
CA ASN A 17 9.89 -5.78 2.04
C ASN A 17 9.16 -6.69 1.04
N ALA A 18 9.42 -6.56 -0.26
CA ALA A 18 8.85 -7.43 -1.26
C ALA A 18 9.33 -8.89 -1.07
N HIS A 19 10.63 -9.10 -0.86
CA HIS A 19 11.20 -10.45 -0.68
C HIS A 19 10.76 -11.17 0.59
N SER A 20 10.42 -10.43 1.65
CA SER A 20 9.92 -11.05 2.88
C SER A 20 8.40 -11.27 2.87
N ALA A 21 7.69 -10.81 1.84
CA ALA A 21 6.26 -11.00 1.69
C ALA A 21 5.96 -12.43 1.20
N LYS A 22 5.01 -13.12 1.84
CA LYS A 22 4.54 -14.42 1.35
C LYS A 22 3.46 -14.26 0.28
N VAL A 23 2.63 -13.22 0.41
CA VAL A 23 1.48 -12.96 -0.46
C VAL A 23 1.34 -11.45 -0.68
N PHE A 24 0.99 -11.07 -1.90
CA PHE A 24 0.56 -9.73 -2.26
C PHE A 24 -0.94 -9.71 -2.54
N GLY A 25 -1.61 -8.66 -2.12
CA GLY A 25 -2.99 -8.34 -2.47
C GLY A 25 -3.05 -7.04 -3.24
N ILE A 26 -3.90 -7.00 -4.26
CA ILE A 26 -4.18 -5.80 -5.06
C ILE A 26 -5.69 -5.62 -5.06
N MET A 27 -6.14 -4.39 -4.81
CA MET A 27 -7.56 -4.03 -4.82
C MET A 27 -7.82 -3.04 -5.93
N PHE A 28 -8.85 -3.33 -6.71
CA PHE A 28 -9.24 -2.59 -7.90
C PHE A 28 -10.58 -1.90 -7.70
N THR A 29 -10.77 -0.79 -8.40
CA THR A 29 -12.07 -0.11 -8.57
C THR A 29 -12.40 0.03 -10.05
N GLN A 30 -13.61 0.46 -10.40
CA GLN A 30 -13.98 0.60 -11.82
C GLN A 30 -13.34 1.86 -12.44
N GLU A 31 -13.22 2.92 -11.65
CA GLU A 31 -12.75 4.23 -12.02
C GLU A 31 -11.72 4.76 -10.99
N ASN A 32 -11.13 5.92 -11.28
CA ASN A 32 -10.23 6.62 -10.37
C ASN A 32 -10.88 7.86 -9.76
N ASN A 33 -12.08 7.71 -9.21
CA ASN A 33 -12.82 8.82 -8.60
C ASN A 33 -12.76 8.79 -7.06
N ARG A 34 -13.09 9.93 -6.44
CA ARG A 34 -12.97 10.10 -4.98
C ARG A 34 -13.88 9.18 -4.18
N ILE A 35 -15.08 8.88 -4.69
CA ILE A 35 -16.04 8.01 -3.99
C ILE A 35 -15.48 6.59 -3.93
N GLU A 36 -14.98 6.08 -5.05
CA GLU A 36 -14.40 4.76 -5.12
C GLU A 36 -13.12 4.62 -4.27
N GLN A 37 -12.27 5.65 -4.23
CA GLN A 37 -11.11 5.70 -3.34
C GLN A 37 -11.49 5.60 -1.85
N VAL A 38 -12.58 6.26 -1.43
CA VAL A 38 -13.07 6.17 -0.05
C VAL A 38 -13.63 4.76 0.22
N GLU A 39 -14.44 4.23 -0.69
CA GLU A 39 -15.06 2.92 -0.52
C GLU A 39 -14.05 1.77 -0.52
N ILE A 40 -13.05 1.81 -1.39
CA ILE A 40 -11.98 0.82 -1.37
C ILE A 40 -11.12 0.95 -0.11
N GLY A 41 -10.88 2.16 0.41
CA GLY A 41 -10.24 2.38 1.71
C GLY A 41 -11.01 1.73 2.86
N ARG A 42 -12.35 1.85 2.86
CA ARG A 42 -13.23 1.17 3.84
C ARG A 42 -13.15 -0.35 3.72
N ARG A 43 -13.11 -0.88 2.49
CA ARG A 43 -12.94 -2.33 2.23
C ARG A 43 -11.57 -2.81 2.73
N TYR A 44 -10.52 -2.08 2.42
CA TYR A 44 -9.16 -2.38 2.89
C TYR A 44 -9.09 -2.42 4.42
N ALA A 45 -9.70 -1.46 5.11
CA ALA A 45 -9.74 -1.46 6.58
C ALA A 45 -10.40 -2.73 7.14
N ARG A 46 -11.50 -3.22 6.52
CA ARG A 46 -12.13 -4.49 6.91
C ARG A 46 -11.23 -5.70 6.68
N VAL A 47 -10.54 -5.75 5.53
CA VAL A 47 -9.55 -6.80 5.24
C VAL A 47 -8.43 -6.78 6.27
N HIS A 48 -7.91 -5.60 6.61
CA HIS A 48 -6.86 -5.43 7.60
C HIS A 48 -7.30 -5.93 8.98
N LEU A 49 -8.48 -5.53 9.45
CA LEU A 49 -9.02 -6.00 10.74
C LEU A 49 -9.21 -7.52 10.77
N MET A 50 -9.67 -8.13 9.67
CA MET A 50 -9.78 -9.58 9.56
C MET A 50 -8.41 -10.27 9.57
N ALA A 51 -7.43 -9.73 8.85
CA ALA A 51 -6.06 -10.23 8.89
C ALA A 51 -5.49 -10.19 10.31
N THR A 52 -5.69 -9.08 11.03
CA THR A 52 -5.30 -8.96 12.45
C THR A 52 -5.96 -10.02 13.32
N LYS A 53 -7.27 -10.27 13.15
CA LYS A 53 -7.99 -11.35 13.86
C LYS A 53 -7.39 -12.74 13.61
N LEU A 54 -6.82 -12.96 12.43
CA LEU A 54 -6.16 -14.21 12.03
C LEU A 54 -4.66 -14.25 12.38
N ASN A 55 -4.14 -13.29 13.18
CA ASN A 55 -2.73 -13.16 13.50
C ASN A 55 -1.83 -12.97 12.24
N LEU A 56 -2.37 -12.30 11.23
CA LEU A 56 -1.65 -11.85 10.04
C LEU A 56 -1.35 -10.36 10.14
N SER A 57 -0.20 -9.98 9.60
CA SER A 57 0.26 -8.60 9.47
C SER A 57 0.12 -8.14 8.02
N MET A 58 -0.36 -6.91 7.83
CA MET A 58 -0.51 -6.27 6.53
C MET A 58 0.31 -4.97 6.45
N GLN A 59 0.97 -4.75 5.32
CA GLN A 59 1.65 -3.49 5.02
C GLN A 59 1.32 -3.03 3.61
N MET A 60 0.90 -1.78 3.48
CA MET A 60 0.65 -1.13 2.20
C MET A 60 1.95 -0.81 1.46
N MET A 61 1.93 -0.92 0.13
CA MET A 61 3.09 -0.71 -0.74
C MET A 61 2.78 0.30 -1.87
N SER A 62 2.32 1.50 -1.49
CA SER A 62 1.84 2.52 -2.44
C SER A 62 2.89 3.05 -3.41
N GLN A 63 4.19 2.81 -3.18
CA GLN A 63 5.28 3.39 -3.96
C GLN A 63 5.18 3.09 -5.46
N ILE A 64 4.66 1.91 -5.85
CA ILE A 64 4.49 1.54 -7.26
C ILE A 64 3.35 2.32 -7.94
N LEU A 65 2.42 2.90 -7.18
CA LEU A 65 1.30 3.67 -7.68
C LEU A 65 1.57 5.19 -7.70
N GLU A 66 2.72 5.65 -7.21
CA GLU A 66 3.07 7.08 -7.14
C GLU A 66 3.64 7.57 -8.48
N GLU A 67 3.19 8.74 -8.95
CA GLU A 67 3.58 9.34 -10.24
C GLU A 67 4.99 9.97 -10.19
N TYR A 68 6.03 9.14 -10.05
CA TYR A 68 7.41 9.57 -10.24
C TYR A 68 7.89 9.20 -11.64
N GLU A 69 8.45 10.16 -12.36
CA GLU A 69 9.01 9.95 -13.70
C GLU A 69 10.04 8.81 -13.73
N GLU A 70 10.82 8.67 -12.65
CA GLU A 70 11.84 7.62 -12.55
C GLU A 70 11.28 6.22 -12.34
N LEU A 71 9.98 6.09 -12.03
CA LEU A 71 9.30 4.81 -11.82
C LEU A 71 8.46 4.36 -13.02
N VAL A 72 8.38 5.14 -14.10
CA VAL A 72 7.54 4.86 -15.28
C VAL A 72 7.78 3.45 -15.84
N GLU A 73 9.04 3.02 -15.98
CA GLU A 73 9.35 1.69 -16.50
C GLU A 73 8.98 0.56 -15.54
N VAL A 74 9.06 0.81 -14.23
CA VAL A 74 8.64 -0.17 -13.21
C VAL A 74 7.11 -0.27 -13.18
N GLN A 75 6.42 0.86 -13.31
CA GLN A 75 4.96 0.93 -13.43
C GLN A 75 4.45 0.20 -14.66
N LYS A 76 5.05 0.41 -15.84
CA LYS A 76 4.68 -0.32 -17.05
C LYS A 76 4.77 -1.83 -16.84
N LYS A 77 5.87 -2.32 -16.25
CA LYS A 77 6.04 -3.75 -15.94
C LYS A 77 4.98 -4.23 -14.94
N PHE A 78 4.68 -3.44 -13.92
CA PHE A 78 3.61 -3.77 -12.97
C PHE A 78 2.26 -3.86 -13.66
N LEU A 79 1.88 -2.88 -14.48
CA LEU A 79 0.64 -2.87 -15.24
C LEU A 79 0.53 -4.07 -16.19
N GLU A 80 1.63 -4.51 -16.82
CA GLU A 80 1.64 -5.72 -17.64
C GLU A 80 1.40 -7.00 -16.80
N ILE A 81 1.92 -7.08 -15.57
CA ILE A 81 1.66 -8.22 -14.66
C ILE A 81 0.17 -8.29 -14.28
N ILE A 82 -0.45 -7.13 -14.03
CA ILE A 82 -1.84 -7.07 -13.58
C ILE A 82 -2.85 -6.91 -14.72
N LYS A 83 -2.40 -6.88 -15.96
CA LYS A 83 -3.22 -6.76 -17.18
C LYS A 83 -4.40 -7.73 -17.28
N PRO A 84 -4.32 -8.99 -16.79
CA PRO A 84 -5.47 -9.88 -16.80
C PRO A 84 -6.64 -9.43 -15.90
N TYR A 85 -6.39 -8.53 -14.95
CA TYR A 85 -7.41 -7.99 -14.05
C TYR A 85 -8.02 -6.71 -14.64
N THR A 86 -9.32 -6.55 -14.45
CA THR A 86 -10.06 -5.36 -14.92
C THR A 86 -10.15 -4.30 -13.82
N GLY A 87 -10.17 -3.02 -14.25
CA GLY A 87 -10.33 -1.87 -13.36
C GLY A 87 -9.03 -1.12 -13.05
N VAL A 88 -9.15 -0.11 -12.19
CA VAL A 88 -8.04 0.75 -11.76
C VAL A 88 -7.44 0.18 -10.47
N PRO A 89 -6.13 -0.16 -10.43
CA PRO A 89 -5.47 -0.59 -9.20
C PRO A 89 -5.37 0.61 -8.24
N GLN A 90 -5.98 0.49 -7.05
CA GLN A 90 -6.00 1.58 -6.06
C GLN A 90 -5.08 1.31 -4.88
N LEU A 91 -5.01 0.06 -4.43
CA LEU A 91 -4.23 -0.35 -3.26
C LEU A 91 -3.47 -1.62 -3.55
N ILE A 92 -2.20 -1.63 -3.18
CA ILE A 92 -1.35 -2.83 -3.14
C ILE A 92 -0.81 -2.99 -1.73
N PHE A 93 -0.82 -4.23 -1.23
CA PHE A 93 -0.31 -4.54 0.08
C PHE A 93 0.33 -5.92 0.10
N ARG A 94 1.25 -6.12 1.04
CA ARG A 94 1.75 -7.44 1.42
C ARG A 94 1.05 -7.94 2.67
N ILE A 95 0.87 -9.26 2.76
CA ILE A 95 0.30 -9.94 3.93
C ILE A 95 1.13 -11.18 4.29
N GLY A 96 1.25 -11.45 5.59
CA GLY A 96 1.96 -12.62 6.11
C GLY A 96 2.09 -12.60 7.63
N HIS A 97 3.02 -13.38 8.17
CA HIS A 97 3.35 -13.33 9.60
C HIS A 97 4.55 -12.40 9.83
N ALA A 98 4.46 -11.59 10.87
CA ALA A 98 5.54 -10.72 11.31
C ALA A 98 5.62 -10.72 12.85
N LYS A 99 6.80 -10.36 13.38
CA LYS A 99 6.94 -10.10 14.81
C LYS A 99 6.13 -8.86 15.18
N PRO A 100 5.45 -8.83 16.35
CA PRO A 100 4.78 -7.62 16.82
C PRO A 100 5.75 -6.44 16.88
N THR A 101 5.29 -5.28 16.40
CA THR A 101 6.03 -4.02 16.47
C THR A 101 5.28 -3.02 17.35
N PRO A 102 5.98 -2.08 18.01
CA PRO A 102 5.33 -1.03 18.77
C PRO A 102 4.37 -0.23 17.88
N HIS A 103 3.22 0.16 18.45
CA HIS A 103 2.29 1.03 17.75
C HIS A 103 2.94 2.38 17.44
N SER A 104 2.77 2.85 16.20
CA SER A 104 3.19 4.19 15.85
C SER A 104 2.40 5.25 16.64
N PRO A 105 3.00 6.42 16.92
CA PRO A 105 2.30 7.51 17.59
C PRO A 105 0.98 7.87 16.88
N ARG A 106 -0.01 8.33 17.65
CA ARG A 106 -1.29 8.87 17.14
C ARG A 106 -1.45 10.29 17.66
N ARG A 107 -2.04 11.17 16.84
CA ARG A 107 -2.45 12.53 17.26
C ARG A 107 -3.50 12.42 18.36
N LYS A 108 -3.55 13.42 19.26
CA LYS A 108 -4.60 13.48 20.28
C LYS A 108 -5.93 13.82 19.62
N LEU A 109 -7.03 13.35 20.20
CA LEU A 109 -8.36 13.55 19.65
C LEU A 109 -8.70 15.04 19.46
N GLU A 110 -8.35 15.85 20.45
CA GLU A 110 -8.53 17.30 20.47
C GLU A 110 -7.81 18.02 19.31
N ASP A 111 -6.76 17.42 18.73
CA ASP A 111 -6.01 18.03 17.63
C ASP A 111 -6.79 18.02 16.30
N PHE A 112 -7.83 17.20 16.16
CA PHE A 112 -8.51 16.99 14.88
C PHE A 112 -10.03 16.79 14.94
N LEU A 113 -10.61 16.54 16.12
CA LEU A 113 -12.06 16.56 16.30
C LEU A 113 -12.52 17.99 16.60
N LYS A 114 -13.33 18.57 15.70
CA LYS A 114 -14.03 19.83 15.97
C LYS A 114 -15.43 19.51 16.49
N SER A 115 -15.77 20.06 17.65
CA SER A 115 -17.11 20.04 18.24
C SER A 115 -18.04 21.02 17.54
#